data_AF-A0A3S5JH99-F1
#
_entry.id   AF-A0A3S5JH99-F1
#
_cell.length_a   1.000
_cell.length_b   1.000
_cell.length_c   1.000
_cell.angle_alpha   90.00
_cell.angle_beta   90.00
_cell.angle_gamma   90.00
#
_symmetry.space_group_name_H-M   'P 1'
#
loop_
_entity.id
_entity.type
_entity.pdbx_description
1 polymer ?
#
loop_
_entity_poly.entity_id
_entity_poly.type
_entity_poly.pdbx_seq_one_letter_code
_entity_poly.pdbx_strand_id
1 'polypeptide(L)'
;MKVTKFTYDKPDNDYGTINFEMAGVLENTSDHDVEFVKTSIIMLNENDVAVGGSENEDDRVFIASKDSGDVDLLSWQSVHKDKFGSGTGADCKALVHMTSYRREFIKVGVLDIPENEGDMSEIKKNISIGGVAEIMGMSVLRMKNSDDGDAEFEMTTSIRNTSDSYIARAQTTLKLMDQRDAQLEDTMDYRELPAKSSMTFTPSFWGLKPGKIKNGTINVTASVFVPIETYTAEATPVPSDD
;
A
#
# COMPACT_ATOMS: atom_id res chain seq x y z
N MET A 1 -3.01 18.58 7.45
CA MET A 1 -4.16 18.12 6.64
C MET A 1 -5.41 18.90 7.04
N LYS A 2 -6.24 19.26 6.06
CA LYS A 2 -7.55 19.91 6.27
C LYS A 2 -8.62 19.13 5.50
N VAL A 3 -9.70 18.74 6.18
CA VAL A 3 -10.90 18.19 5.52
C VAL A 3 -11.60 19.31 4.74
N THR A 4 -11.78 19.12 3.44
CA THR A 4 -12.39 20.10 2.53
C THR A 4 -13.79 19.71 2.08
N LYS A 5 -14.10 18.41 2.08
CA LYS A 5 -15.42 17.86 1.81
C LYS A 5 -15.71 16.73 2.80
N PHE A 6 -16.90 16.75 3.39
CA PHE A 6 -17.48 15.58 4.05
C PHE A 6 -18.99 15.63 3.82
N THR A 7 -19.51 14.68 3.04
CA THR A 7 -20.91 14.69 2.61
C THR A 7 -21.58 13.35 2.83
N TYR A 8 -22.92 13.36 2.93
CA TYR A 8 -23.74 12.16 3.01
C TYR A 8 -24.98 12.25 2.10
N ASP A 9 -25.41 11.12 1.53
CA ASP A 9 -26.61 11.04 0.70
C ASP A 9 -27.89 10.73 1.52
N LYS A 10 -29.04 10.73 0.84
CA LYS A 10 -30.27 10.21 1.46
C LYS A 10 -30.17 8.70 1.60
N PRO A 11 -30.70 8.11 2.69
CA PRO A 11 -30.74 6.66 2.82
C PRO A 11 -31.38 6.02 1.59
N ASP A 12 -30.74 4.99 1.04
CA ASP A 12 -31.31 4.26 -0.08
C ASP A 12 -32.64 3.60 0.32
N ASN A 13 -33.53 3.37 -0.66
CA ASN A 13 -34.86 2.84 -0.39
C ASN A 13 -34.90 1.33 -0.10
N ASP A 14 -33.88 0.58 -0.52
CA ASP A 14 -33.91 -0.88 -0.56
C ASP A 14 -33.31 -1.50 0.71
N TYR A 15 -32.22 -0.90 1.18
CA TYR A 15 -31.36 -1.33 2.28
C TYR A 15 -31.23 -0.26 3.37
N GLY A 16 -31.66 0.98 3.13
CA GLY A 16 -31.64 2.04 4.14
C GLY A 16 -30.23 2.48 4.51
N THR A 17 -29.25 2.29 3.62
CA THR A 17 -27.86 2.70 3.85
C THR A 17 -27.62 4.13 3.38
N ILE A 18 -26.76 4.83 4.11
CA ILE A 18 -26.30 6.18 3.80
C ILE A 18 -24.85 6.06 3.37
N ASN A 19 -24.51 6.61 2.20
CA ASN A 19 -23.15 6.69 1.70
C ASN A 19 -22.51 8.00 2.14
N PHE A 20 -21.25 7.89 2.56
CA PHE A 20 -20.44 9.01 2.99
C PHE A 20 -19.20 9.15 2.09
N GLU A 21 -18.85 10.39 1.79
CA GLU A 21 -17.66 10.75 1.03
C GLU A 21 -16.86 11.82 1.77
N MET A 22 -15.54 11.70 1.78
CA MET A 22 -14.66 12.67 2.41
C MET A 22 -13.39 12.90 1.60
N ALA A 23 -13.04 14.18 1.42
CA ALA A 23 -11.81 14.60 0.78
C ALA A 23 -11.13 15.69 1.62
N GLY A 24 -9.81 15.83 1.43
CA GLY A 24 -9.02 16.83 2.12
C GLY A 24 -7.85 17.33 1.29
N VAL A 25 -7.14 18.30 1.87
CA VAL A 25 -5.87 18.80 1.35
C VAL A 25 -4.80 18.54 2.41
N LEU A 26 -3.67 17.98 1.96
CA LEU A 26 -2.48 17.80 2.77
C LEU A 26 -1.44 18.85 2.37
N GLU A 27 -1.03 19.68 3.33
CA GLU A 27 0.11 20.60 3.20
C GLU A 27 1.36 19.89 3.72
N ASN A 28 2.31 19.61 2.84
CA ASN A 28 3.58 18.98 3.19
C ASN A 28 4.61 20.05 3.59
N THR A 29 4.72 20.29 4.90
CA THR A 29 5.69 21.27 5.42
C THR A 29 7.11 20.72 5.57
N SER A 30 7.33 19.43 5.27
CA SER A 30 8.60 18.75 5.50
C SER A 30 9.62 18.97 4.36
N ASP A 31 10.88 18.57 4.60
CA ASP A 31 11.96 18.57 3.60
C ASP A 31 11.97 17.27 2.75
N HIS A 32 10.92 16.45 2.84
CA HIS A 32 10.79 15.20 2.12
C HIS A 32 9.52 15.21 1.26
N ASP A 33 9.57 14.50 0.13
CA ASP A 33 8.37 14.25 -0.67
C ASP A 33 7.48 13.23 0.05
N VAL A 34 6.17 13.46 0.01
CA VAL A 34 5.17 12.48 0.45
C VAL A 34 4.86 11.58 -0.73
N GLU A 35 5.11 10.28 -0.56
CA GLU A 35 4.92 9.26 -1.61
C GLU A 35 3.95 8.15 -1.17
N PHE A 36 3.40 8.28 0.04
CA PHE A 36 2.42 7.35 0.59
C PHE A 36 1.67 7.99 1.75
N VAL A 37 0.38 7.71 1.86
CA VAL A 37 -0.44 8.08 3.01
C VAL A 37 -1.21 6.87 3.53
N LYS A 38 -1.29 6.74 4.87
CA LYS A 38 -2.27 5.87 5.53
C LYS A 38 -3.30 6.74 6.23
N THR A 39 -4.57 6.47 5.98
CA THR A 39 -5.70 7.17 6.59
C THR A 39 -6.54 6.17 7.35
N SER A 40 -6.91 6.50 8.59
CA SER A 40 -7.89 5.77 9.38
C SER A 40 -9.00 6.74 9.77
N ILE A 41 -10.25 6.33 9.55
CA ILE A 41 -11.44 7.12 9.85
C ILE A 41 -12.33 6.29 10.76
N ILE A 42 -12.76 6.90 11.86
CA ILE A 42 -13.78 6.36 12.75
C ILE A 42 -15.02 7.24 12.64
N MET A 43 -16.16 6.65 12.31
CA MET A 43 -17.43 7.35 12.25
C MET A 43 -18.24 7.05 13.51
N LEU A 44 -18.71 8.10 14.15
CA LEU A 44 -19.45 8.09 15.40
C LEU A 44 -20.85 8.64 15.19
N ASN A 45 -21.83 8.13 15.94
CA ASN A 45 -23.17 8.72 16.02
C ASN A 45 -23.27 9.80 17.11
N GLU A 46 -24.48 10.29 17.37
CA GLU A 46 -24.76 11.35 18.34
C GLU A 46 -24.35 11.02 19.79
N ASN A 47 -24.11 9.73 20.09
CA ASN A 47 -23.71 9.24 21.41
C ASN A 47 -22.22 8.89 21.48
N ASP A 48 -21.41 9.33 20.52
CA ASP A 48 -19.98 8.99 20.40
C ASP A 48 -19.71 7.47 20.28
N VAL A 49 -20.67 6.71 19.74
CA VAL A 49 -20.53 5.27 19.49
C VAL A 49 -20.13 5.03 18.04
N ALA A 50 -19.15 4.14 17.84
CA ALA A 50 -18.69 3.77 16.50
C ALA A 50 -19.79 3.08 15.68
N VAL A 51 -20.06 3.62 14.50
CA VAL A 51 -21.09 3.15 13.56
C VAL A 51 -20.52 2.71 12.22
N GLY A 52 -19.31 3.16 11.90
CA GLY A 52 -18.57 2.83 10.69
C GLY A 52 -17.13 3.34 10.78
N GLY A 53 -16.39 3.19 9.69
CA GLY A 53 -15.01 3.62 9.58
C GLY A 53 -14.29 2.89 8.46
N SER A 54 -13.10 3.36 8.14
CA SER A 54 -12.27 2.78 7.09
C SER A 54 -10.80 2.94 7.44
N GLU A 55 -9.98 2.03 6.94
CA GLU A 55 -8.54 2.22 6.83
C GLU A 55 -8.20 2.18 5.34
N ASN A 56 -7.47 3.18 4.88
CA ASN A 56 -7.08 3.31 3.49
C ASN A 56 -5.57 3.58 3.39
N GLU A 57 -4.99 3.09 2.31
CA GLU A 57 -3.61 3.34 1.92
C GLU A 57 -3.62 3.90 0.50
N ASP A 58 -2.92 5.01 0.25
CA ASP A 58 -2.74 5.52 -1.11
C ASP A 58 -1.25 5.68 -1.41
N ASP A 59 -0.76 4.87 -2.35
CA ASP A 59 0.61 4.88 -2.88
C ASP A 59 0.73 5.54 -4.26
N ARG A 60 -0.35 6.16 -4.74
CA ARG A 60 -0.38 7.00 -5.96
C ARG A 60 -0.19 8.48 -5.63
N VAL A 61 -0.29 8.85 -4.35
CA VAL A 61 -0.06 10.22 -3.89
C VAL A 61 1.40 10.62 -4.11
N PHE A 62 1.59 11.83 -4.63
CA PHE A 62 2.89 12.48 -4.65
C PHE A 62 2.70 13.96 -4.30
N ILE A 63 3.25 14.38 -3.17
CA ILE A 63 3.24 15.79 -2.76
C ILE A 63 4.67 16.20 -2.49
N ALA A 64 5.20 17.08 -3.34
CA ALA A 64 6.56 17.56 -3.23
C ALA A 64 6.81 18.24 -1.88
N SER A 65 8.07 18.24 -1.44
CA SER A 65 8.50 19.02 -0.28
C SER A 65 8.04 20.48 -0.39
N LYS A 66 7.46 21.00 0.71
CA LYS A 66 6.92 22.38 0.81
C LYS A 66 5.74 22.68 -0.12
N ASP A 67 5.05 21.65 -0.62
CA ASP A 67 3.88 21.79 -1.48
C ASP A 67 2.59 21.28 -0.80
N SER A 68 1.45 21.44 -1.47
CA SER A 68 0.16 20.90 -1.04
C SER A 68 -0.46 20.03 -2.13
N GLY A 69 -1.23 19.02 -1.73
CA GLY A 69 -1.97 18.18 -2.65
C GLY A 69 -3.29 17.68 -2.07
N ASP A 70 -4.20 17.34 -2.97
CA ASP A 70 -5.47 16.71 -2.61
C ASP A 70 -5.23 15.28 -2.12
N VAL A 71 -6.04 14.86 -1.15
CA VAL A 71 -6.02 13.51 -0.59
C VAL A 71 -7.45 12.99 -0.46
N ASP A 72 -7.66 11.78 -0.95
CA ASP A 72 -8.91 11.06 -0.77
C ASP A 72 -8.93 10.41 0.62
N LEU A 73 -9.86 10.87 1.46
CA LEU A 73 -9.94 10.42 2.86
C LEU A 73 -10.91 9.24 3.01
N LEU A 74 -12.09 9.35 2.39
CA LEU A 74 -13.15 8.34 2.42
C LEU A 74 -13.81 8.26 1.05
N SER A 75 -13.43 7.24 0.28
CA SER A 75 -14.03 6.98 -1.03
C SER A 75 -15.04 5.85 -0.91
N TRP A 76 -16.22 6.13 -0.35
CA TRP A 76 -17.35 5.19 -0.19
C TRP A 76 -17.36 4.39 1.12
N GLN A 77 -18.11 4.90 2.09
CA GLN A 77 -18.51 4.15 3.26
C GLN A 77 -20.01 4.17 3.42
N SER A 78 -20.63 3.00 3.49
CA SER A 78 -22.08 2.86 3.68
C SER A 78 -22.40 2.49 5.12
N VAL A 79 -23.29 3.25 5.76
CA VAL A 79 -23.73 3.01 7.14
C VAL A 79 -25.25 2.97 7.18
N HIS A 80 -25.83 1.94 7.79
CA HIS A 80 -27.28 1.81 7.91
C HIS A 80 -27.87 2.96 8.73
N LYS A 81 -28.95 3.58 8.25
CA LYS A 81 -29.56 4.79 8.83
C LYS A 81 -29.98 4.66 10.30
N ASP A 82 -30.44 3.48 10.71
CA ASP A 82 -30.89 3.21 12.07
C ASP A 82 -29.76 3.24 13.12
N LYS A 83 -28.50 3.40 12.68
CA LYS A 83 -27.36 3.67 13.57
C LYS A 83 -27.29 5.13 14.03
N PHE A 84 -28.11 6.01 13.46
CA PHE A 84 -28.20 7.44 13.76
C PHE A 84 -29.60 7.80 14.28
N GLY A 85 -29.68 8.64 15.32
CA GLY A 85 -30.95 9.05 15.91
C GLY A 85 -31.91 9.74 14.94
N SER A 86 -31.40 10.52 13.98
CA SER A 86 -32.19 11.20 12.94
C SER A 86 -32.65 10.28 11.80
N GLY A 87 -32.10 9.07 11.69
CA GLY A 87 -32.25 8.23 10.50
C GLY A 87 -31.58 8.82 9.25
N THR A 88 -30.64 9.75 9.42
CA THR A 88 -29.83 10.38 8.36
C THR A 88 -28.38 10.51 8.80
N GLY A 89 -27.49 10.92 7.90
CA GLY A 89 -26.08 11.13 8.23
C GLY A 89 -25.78 12.40 9.02
N ALA A 90 -26.79 13.23 9.32
CA ALA A 90 -26.61 14.53 9.99
C ALA A 90 -25.98 14.43 11.38
N ASP A 91 -26.23 13.32 12.09
CA ASP A 91 -25.72 13.07 13.44
C ASP A 91 -24.31 12.45 13.44
N CYS A 92 -23.74 12.24 12.27
CA CYS A 92 -22.43 11.62 12.15
C CYS A 92 -21.31 12.60 12.50
N LYS A 93 -20.30 12.11 13.21
CA LYS A 93 -19.00 12.75 13.38
C LYS A 93 -17.92 11.80 12.92
N ALA A 94 -16.95 12.28 12.17
CA ALA A 94 -15.78 11.49 11.77
C ALA A 94 -14.53 11.96 12.52
N LEU A 95 -13.82 11.01 13.11
CA LEU A 95 -12.45 11.19 13.59
C LEU A 95 -11.51 10.71 12.49
N VAL A 96 -10.67 11.61 11.98
CA VAL A 96 -9.75 11.33 10.87
C VAL A 96 -8.33 11.33 11.41
N HIS A 97 -7.61 10.25 11.15
CA HIS A 97 -6.19 10.10 11.43
C HIS A 97 -5.46 9.82 10.12
N MET A 98 -4.45 10.61 9.78
CA MET A 98 -3.64 10.39 8.59
C MET A 98 -2.17 10.43 8.97
N THR A 99 -1.37 9.51 8.45
CA THR A 99 0.09 9.63 8.48
C THR A 99 0.61 9.68 7.05
N SER A 100 1.50 10.64 6.81
CA SER A 100 2.23 10.79 5.55
C SER A 100 3.60 10.12 5.66
N TYR A 101 4.07 9.55 4.57
CA TYR A 101 5.31 8.79 4.53
C TYR A 101 6.16 9.18 3.32
N ARG A 102 7.48 9.23 3.53
CA ARG A 102 8.46 9.24 2.43
C ARG A 102 8.85 7.82 2.06
N ARG A 103 9.33 7.63 0.84
CA ARG A 103 9.84 6.32 0.40
C ARG A 103 11.36 6.29 0.45
N GLU A 104 11.89 5.31 1.17
CA GLU A 104 13.29 4.91 1.02
C GLU A 104 13.34 3.78 0.00
N PHE A 105 14.05 3.98 -1.12
CA PHE A 105 14.06 3.05 -2.25
C PHE A 105 15.47 2.60 -2.60
N ILE A 106 15.62 1.32 -2.94
CA ILE A 106 16.86 0.76 -3.46
C ILE A 106 16.64 -0.16 -4.67
N LYS A 107 17.63 -0.18 -5.56
CA LYS A 107 17.83 -1.27 -6.52
C LYS A 107 18.63 -2.37 -5.84
N VAL A 108 18.03 -3.54 -5.66
CA VAL A 108 18.64 -4.66 -4.93
C VAL A 108 19.65 -5.34 -5.85
N GLY A 109 19.22 -5.65 -7.07
CA GLY A 109 20.06 -6.26 -8.10
C GLY A 109 19.23 -6.82 -9.25
N VAL A 110 19.91 -7.58 -10.10
CA VAL A 110 19.32 -8.29 -11.24
C VAL A 110 19.69 -9.76 -11.10
N LEU A 111 18.74 -10.64 -11.37
CA LEU A 111 18.90 -12.09 -11.39
C LEU A 111 18.67 -12.60 -12.81
N ASP A 112 19.51 -13.51 -13.27
CA ASP A 112 19.16 -14.33 -14.42
C ASP A 112 18.01 -15.28 -14.03
N ILE A 113 17.16 -15.64 -15.00
CA ILE A 113 16.08 -16.60 -14.75
C ILE A 113 16.69 -18.01 -14.76
N PRO A 114 16.50 -18.81 -13.70
CA PRO A 114 17.00 -20.19 -13.68
C PRO A 114 16.27 -21.04 -14.73
N GLU A 115 17.03 -21.77 -15.55
CA GLU A 115 16.50 -22.42 -16.76
C GLU A 115 15.85 -23.79 -16.45
N ASN A 116 16.49 -24.60 -15.62
CA ASN A 116 16.08 -25.99 -15.37
C ASN A 116 15.47 -26.16 -13.99
N GLU A 117 14.56 -27.13 -13.85
CA GLU A 117 14.01 -27.53 -12.55
C GLU A 117 15.14 -27.80 -11.54
N GLY A 118 15.05 -27.16 -10.36
CA GLY A 118 16.05 -27.24 -9.31
C GLY A 118 17.18 -26.20 -9.41
N ASP A 119 17.32 -25.49 -10.53
CA ASP A 119 18.27 -24.38 -10.64
C ASP A 119 17.82 -23.20 -9.76
N MET A 120 18.78 -22.53 -9.14
CA MET A 120 18.53 -21.37 -8.29
C MET A 120 19.45 -20.21 -8.65
N SER A 121 18.88 -19.01 -8.72
CA SER A 121 19.60 -17.75 -8.87
C SER A 121 19.44 -16.90 -7.61
N GLU A 122 20.52 -16.23 -7.19
CA GLU A 122 20.58 -15.58 -5.88
C GLU A 122 21.27 -14.20 -5.90
N ILE A 123 20.70 -13.24 -5.18
CA ILE A 123 21.38 -12.01 -4.79
C ILE A 123 22.01 -12.24 -3.42
N LYS A 124 23.33 -12.44 -3.36
CA LYS A 124 24.08 -12.81 -2.15
C LYS A 124 24.59 -11.60 -1.36
N LYS A 125 23.73 -10.64 -1.08
CA LYS A 125 24.11 -9.46 -0.27
C LYS A 125 22.93 -8.93 0.54
N ASN A 126 23.25 -8.50 1.75
CA ASN A 126 22.36 -7.65 2.52
C ASN A 126 22.55 -6.20 2.10
N ILE A 127 21.46 -5.46 1.99
CA ILE A 127 21.50 -4.06 1.55
C ILE A 127 20.64 -3.22 2.47
N SER A 128 21.21 -2.13 3.00
CA SER A 128 20.44 -1.17 3.78
C SER A 128 19.46 -0.40 2.89
N ILE A 129 18.23 -0.23 3.39
CA ILE A 129 17.18 0.59 2.79
C ILE A 129 17.03 1.82 3.67
N GLY A 130 17.58 2.96 3.22
CA GLY A 130 17.46 4.26 3.91
C GLY A 130 18.02 4.29 5.34
N GLY A 131 18.88 3.34 5.74
CA GLY A 131 19.41 3.24 7.10
C GLY A 131 18.41 2.72 8.16
N VAL A 132 17.16 2.46 7.78
CA VAL A 132 16.08 2.07 8.71
C VAL A 132 15.66 0.60 8.57
N ALA A 133 15.98 -0.02 7.44
CA ALA A 133 15.74 -1.42 7.18
C ALA A 133 16.91 -2.05 6.40
N GLU A 134 16.89 -3.37 6.30
CA GLU A 134 17.86 -4.15 5.54
C GLU A 134 17.13 -5.30 4.81
N ILE A 135 17.34 -5.42 3.50
CA ILE A 135 16.91 -6.60 2.75
C ILE A 135 18.00 -7.66 2.76
N MET A 136 17.60 -8.91 2.98
CA MET A 136 18.47 -10.09 3.07
C MET A 136 18.51 -10.84 1.74
N GLY A 137 19.20 -10.27 0.75
CA GLY A 137 19.35 -10.89 -0.56
C GLY A 137 18.02 -11.25 -1.23
N MET A 138 18.06 -12.20 -2.15
CA MET A 138 16.87 -12.82 -2.72
C MET A 138 17.26 -14.16 -3.37
N SER A 139 16.40 -15.16 -3.29
CA SER A 139 16.50 -16.40 -4.06
C SER A 139 15.33 -16.54 -5.02
N VAL A 140 15.61 -17.13 -6.19
CA VAL A 140 14.64 -17.56 -7.19
C VAL A 140 14.98 -19.00 -7.55
N LEU A 141 14.14 -19.95 -7.13
CA LEU A 141 14.27 -21.38 -7.43
C LEU A 141 13.32 -21.74 -8.56
N ARG A 142 13.82 -22.43 -9.58
CA ARG A 142 13.00 -22.96 -10.66
C ARG A 142 12.29 -24.23 -10.21
N MET A 143 10.96 -24.19 -10.18
CA MET A 143 10.14 -25.35 -9.88
C MET A 143 9.83 -26.15 -11.15
N LYS A 144 9.27 -27.35 -10.98
CA LYS A 144 8.68 -28.09 -12.10
C LYS A 144 7.62 -27.23 -12.79
N ASN A 145 7.47 -27.36 -14.11
CA ASN A 145 6.36 -26.70 -14.80
C ASN A 145 5.01 -27.14 -14.23
N SER A 146 4.04 -26.24 -14.27
CA SER A 146 2.64 -26.56 -14.00
C SER A 146 2.12 -27.60 -14.99
N ASP A 147 0.97 -28.20 -14.69
CA ASP A 147 0.30 -29.15 -15.59
C ASP A 147 -0.08 -28.50 -16.94
N ASP A 148 -0.26 -27.18 -16.97
CA ASP A 148 -0.51 -26.37 -18.18
C ASP A 148 0.77 -25.97 -18.94
N GLY A 149 1.93 -26.45 -18.48
CA GLY A 149 3.24 -26.21 -19.06
C GLY A 149 3.81 -24.82 -18.76
N ASP A 150 3.28 -24.11 -17.76
CA ASP A 150 3.80 -22.82 -17.33
C ASP A 150 5.04 -22.99 -16.44
N ALA A 151 5.96 -22.05 -16.55
CA ALA A 151 7.11 -21.94 -15.67
C ALA A 151 6.66 -21.47 -14.28
N GLU A 152 7.04 -22.24 -13.26
CA GLU A 152 6.83 -21.92 -11.86
C GLU A 152 8.17 -21.61 -11.16
N PHE A 153 8.08 -20.70 -10.19
CA PHE A 153 9.21 -20.22 -9.40
C PHE A 153 8.83 -20.10 -7.93
N GLU A 154 9.72 -20.54 -7.05
CA GLU A 154 9.68 -20.16 -5.65
C GLU A 154 10.64 -18.98 -5.45
N MET A 155 10.11 -17.84 -5.03
CA MET A 155 10.86 -16.60 -4.89
C MET A 155 10.75 -16.11 -3.47
N THR A 156 11.90 -15.87 -2.83
CA THR A 156 11.95 -15.50 -1.41
C THR A 156 12.95 -14.40 -1.15
N THR A 157 12.54 -13.41 -0.36
CA THR A 157 13.44 -12.47 0.31
C THR A 157 12.91 -12.15 1.71
N SER A 158 13.73 -11.53 2.55
CA SER A 158 13.30 -11.03 3.84
C SER A 158 13.78 -9.60 4.04
N ILE A 159 12.93 -8.75 4.62
CA ILE A 159 13.28 -7.39 5.03
C ILE A 159 13.24 -7.34 6.55
N ARG A 160 14.31 -6.83 7.15
CA ARG A 160 14.45 -6.58 8.58
C ARG A 160 14.36 -5.09 8.86
N ASN A 161 13.48 -4.70 9.78
CA ASN A 161 13.44 -3.36 10.33
C ASN A 161 14.52 -3.24 11.40
N THR A 162 15.51 -2.39 11.14
CA THR A 162 16.63 -2.15 12.06
C THR A 162 16.37 -0.96 12.97
N SER A 163 15.31 -0.19 12.72
CA SER A 163 14.90 0.97 13.51
C SER A 163 14.05 0.58 14.73
N ASP A 164 13.85 1.55 15.61
CA ASP A 164 12.96 1.48 16.77
C ASP A 164 11.52 1.94 16.43
N SER A 165 11.25 2.21 15.16
CA SER A 165 9.96 2.69 14.67
C SER A 165 9.26 1.64 13.84
N TYR A 166 7.93 1.64 13.87
CA TYR A 166 7.13 0.81 12.99
C TYR A 166 7.22 1.32 11.55
N ILE A 167 7.43 0.41 10.59
CA ILE A 167 7.41 0.70 9.16
C ILE A 167 6.06 0.26 8.62
N ALA A 168 5.29 1.23 8.12
CA ALA A 168 3.92 0.99 7.66
C ALA A 168 3.85 0.07 6.45
N ARG A 169 4.84 0.15 5.56
CA ARG A 169 4.94 -0.73 4.41
C ARG A 169 6.40 -0.95 4.08
N ALA A 170 6.80 -2.22 4.05
CA ALA A 170 7.99 -2.70 3.39
C ALA A 170 7.54 -3.49 2.17
N GLN A 171 8.21 -3.30 1.04
CA GLN A 171 7.79 -3.86 -0.24
C GLN A 171 8.99 -4.37 -1.02
N THR A 172 8.81 -5.52 -1.64
CA THR A 172 9.70 -6.03 -2.69
C THR A 172 8.93 -6.03 -4.01
N THR A 173 9.50 -5.42 -5.05
CA THR A 173 8.93 -5.42 -6.40
C THR A 173 9.89 -6.08 -7.36
N LEU A 174 9.37 -7.00 -8.16
CA LEU A 174 10.08 -7.72 -9.20
C LEU A 174 9.56 -7.28 -10.56
N LYS A 175 10.46 -7.03 -11.50
CA LYS A 175 10.12 -6.86 -12.91
C LYS A 175 10.80 -7.94 -13.74
N LEU A 176 9.99 -8.72 -14.44
CA LEU A 176 10.43 -9.75 -15.34
C LEU A 176 10.74 -9.14 -16.71
N MET A 177 11.95 -9.35 -17.19
CA MET A 177 12.46 -8.83 -18.46
C MET A 177 12.74 -9.99 -19.42
N ASP A 178 12.43 -9.84 -20.71
CA ASP A 178 12.84 -10.80 -21.74
C ASP A 178 14.31 -10.63 -22.13
N GLN A 179 14.80 -11.51 -23.01
CA GLN A 179 16.17 -11.47 -23.53
C GLN A 179 16.56 -10.20 -24.32
N ARG A 180 15.61 -9.29 -24.57
CA ARG A 180 15.79 -8.01 -25.28
C ARG A 180 15.57 -6.82 -24.34
N ASP A 181 15.58 -7.06 -23.03
CA ASP A 181 15.30 -6.08 -21.98
C ASP A 181 13.91 -5.43 -22.09
N ALA A 182 12.93 -6.12 -22.69
CA ALA A 182 11.54 -5.69 -22.67
C ALA A 182 10.83 -6.25 -21.42
N GLN A 183 10.10 -5.40 -20.68
CA GLN A 183 9.32 -5.85 -19.53
C GLN A 183 8.18 -6.77 -20.02
N LEU A 184 8.14 -7.97 -19.46
CA LEU A 184 7.07 -8.95 -19.70
C LEU A 184 5.95 -8.80 -18.68
N GLU A 185 6.32 -8.67 -17.39
CA GLU A 185 5.41 -8.64 -16.26
C GLU A 185 6.11 -8.01 -15.04
N ASP A 186 5.32 -7.58 -14.07
CA ASP A 186 5.80 -7.17 -12.76
C ASP A 186 4.88 -7.71 -11.65
N THR A 187 5.46 -7.86 -10.46
CA THR A 187 4.76 -8.32 -9.28
C THR A 187 5.35 -7.65 -8.04
N MET A 188 4.58 -7.61 -6.96
CA MET A 188 5.07 -7.11 -5.69
C MET A 188 4.50 -7.93 -4.54
N ASP A 189 5.26 -7.96 -3.45
CA ASP A 189 4.77 -8.39 -2.15
C ASP A 189 5.12 -7.32 -1.11
N TYR A 190 4.17 -7.01 -0.24
CA TYR A 190 4.34 -6.00 0.79
C TYR A 190 3.73 -6.43 2.12
N ARG A 191 4.31 -5.92 3.20
CA ARG A 191 3.94 -6.22 4.58
C ARG A 191 4.20 -4.99 5.43
N GLU A 192 3.42 -4.85 6.48
CA GLU A 192 3.79 -3.99 7.60
C GLU A 192 4.97 -4.61 8.36
N LEU A 193 5.83 -3.78 8.95
CA LEU A 193 7.06 -4.26 9.58
C LEU A 193 7.29 -3.58 10.94
N PRO A 194 6.88 -4.23 12.05
CA PRO A 194 7.12 -3.73 13.41
C PRO A 194 8.58 -3.39 13.71
N ALA A 195 8.80 -2.52 14.69
CA ALA A 195 10.13 -2.16 15.17
C ALA A 195 10.95 -3.40 15.53
N LYS A 196 12.23 -3.43 15.14
CA LYS A 196 13.17 -4.54 15.40
C LYS A 196 12.69 -5.93 14.96
N SER A 197 11.81 -6.01 13.98
CA SER A 197 11.28 -7.27 13.44
C SER A 197 11.79 -7.55 12.02
N SER A 198 11.52 -8.75 11.51
CA SER A 198 11.79 -9.13 10.13
C SER A 198 10.62 -9.90 9.55
N MET A 199 10.28 -9.66 8.28
CA MET A 199 9.25 -10.39 7.56
C MET A 199 9.82 -11.00 6.28
N THR A 200 9.22 -12.12 5.87
CA THR A 200 9.51 -12.80 4.60
C THR A 200 8.50 -12.39 3.55
N PHE A 201 8.98 -12.18 2.33
CA PHE A 201 8.24 -11.76 1.16
C PHE A 201 8.38 -12.82 0.08
N THR A 202 7.26 -13.18 -0.53
CA THR A 202 7.17 -14.22 -1.56
C THR A 202 6.38 -13.70 -2.76
N PRO A 203 6.90 -12.68 -3.48
CA PRO A 203 6.30 -12.21 -4.73
C PRO A 203 6.22 -13.35 -5.75
N SER A 204 5.19 -13.36 -6.60
CA SER A 204 4.97 -14.44 -7.57
C SER A 204 4.52 -13.93 -8.94
N PHE A 205 4.89 -14.67 -9.99
CA PHE A 205 4.42 -14.49 -11.37
C PHE A 205 3.53 -15.69 -11.74
N TRP A 206 2.58 -15.50 -12.65
CA TRP A 206 1.64 -16.54 -13.06
C TRP A 206 1.53 -16.62 -14.58
N GLY A 207 1.24 -17.80 -15.14
CA GLY A 207 0.99 -17.95 -16.58
C GLY A 207 2.22 -17.76 -17.48
N LEU A 208 3.43 -17.91 -16.94
CA LEU A 208 4.67 -17.67 -17.67
C LEU A 208 5.01 -18.83 -18.61
N LYS A 209 5.08 -18.58 -19.92
CA LYS A 209 5.53 -19.60 -20.88
C LYS A 209 7.06 -19.70 -20.88
N PRO A 210 7.66 -20.91 -20.70
CA PRO A 210 9.13 -21.07 -20.61
C PRO A 210 9.90 -20.44 -21.78
N GLY A 211 9.38 -20.55 -23.00
CA GLY A 211 10.02 -19.95 -24.18
C GLY A 211 10.03 -18.42 -24.21
N LYS A 212 9.09 -17.75 -23.51
CA LYS A 212 9.03 -16.28 -23.45
C LYS A 212 10.05 -15.69 -22.46
N ILE A 213 10.36 -16.43 -21.41
CA ILE A 213 11.23 -15.99 -20.32
C ILE A 213 12.67 -16.49 -20.47
N LYS A 214 12.95 -17.27 -21.51
CA LYS A 214 14.29 -17.80 -21.78
C LYS A 214 15.31 -16.66 -21.94
N ASN A 215 16.47 -16.80 -21.30
CA ASN A 215 17.54 -15.78 -21.24
C ASN A 215 17.04 -14.41 -20.72
N GLY A 216 15.92 -14.39 -20.00
CA GLY A 216 15.40 -13.19 -19.37
C GLY A 216 16.05 -12.94 -18.01
N THR A 217 15.67 -11.82 -17.41
CA THR A 217 16.16 -11.41 -16.09
C THR A 217 15.01 -10.95 -15.19
N ILE A 218 15.25 -10.98 -13.88
CA ILE A 218 14.36 -10.42 -12.87
C ILE A 218 15.07 -9.24 -12.21
N ASN A 219 14.54 -8.04 -12.41
CA ASN A 219 14.99 -6.83 -11.74
C ASN A 219 14.33 -6.73 -10.37
N VAL A 220 15.14 -6.71 -9.32
CA VAL A 220 14.69 -6.70 -7.93
C VAL A 220 14.86 -5.30 -7.32
N THR A 221 13.77 -4.77 -6.78
CA THR A 221 13.78 -3.51 -6.04
C THR A 221 13.09 -3.67 -4.70
N ALA A 222 13.48 -2.86 -3.73
CA ALA A 222 12.87 -2.86 -2.41
C ALA A 222 12.64 -1.43 -1.95
N SER A 223 11.58 -1.21 -1.20
CA SER A 223 11.32 0.07 -0.55
C SER A 223 10.66 -0.09 0.81
N VAL A 224 10.90 0.89 1.67
CA VAL A 224 10.19 1.06 2.93
C VAL A 224 9.61 2.46 3.03
N PHE A 225 8.44 2.58 3.65
CA PHE A 225 7.74 3.85 3.82
C PHE A 225 7.89 4.32 5.27
N VAL A 226 8.59 5.45 5.43
CA VAL A 226 9.00 6.00 6.74
C VAL A 226 8.12 7.20 7.07
N PRO A 227 7.54 7.26 8.28
CA PRO A 227 6.61 8.33 8.64
C PRO A 227 7.31 9.69 8.61
N ILE A 228 6.62 10.68 8.04
CA ILE A 228 7.01 12.09 8.06
C ILE A 228 6.23 12.80 9.18
N GLU A 229 4.91 12.86 9.03
CA GLU A 229 4.03 13.60 9.93
C GLU A 229 2.67 12.92 10.04
N THR A 230 2.07 13.02 11.23
CA THR A 230 0.73 12.51 11.55
C THR A 230 -0.22 13.67 11.80
N TYR A 231 -1.42 13.56 11.26
CA TYR A 231 -2.48 14.55 11.30
C TYR A 231 -3.73 13.95 11.93
N THR A 232 -4.44 14.79 12.67
CA THR A 232 -5.76 14.45 13.19
C THR A 232 -6.75 15.56 12.84
N ALA A 233 -7.99 15.18 12.56
CA ALA A 233 -9.09 16.12 12.35
C ALA A 233 -10.41 15.50 12.82
N GLU A 234 -11.35 16.37 13.16
CA GLU A 234 -12.76 16.01 13.33
C GLU A 234 -13.58 16.70 12.24
N ALA A 235 -14.57 16.00 11.70
CA ALA A 235 -15.46 16.55 10.69
C ALA A 235 -16.90 16.09 10.91
N THR A 236 -17.85 16.96 10.62
CA THR A 236 -19.29 16.64 10.55
C THR A 236 -19.75 16.80 9.11
N PRO A 237 -20.55 15.87 8.57
CA PRO A 237 -20.89 15.89 7.18
C PRO A 237 -22.06 16.84 6.91
N VAL A 238 -22.20 17.27 5.67
CA VAL A 238 -23.36 18.01 5.17
C VAL A 238 -24.10 17.16 4.11
N PRO A 239 -25.40 17.38 3.86
CA PRO A 239 -26.08 16.69 2.77
C PRO A 239 -25.33 16.88 1.45
N SER A 240 -25.23 15.83 0.63
CA SER A 240 -24.79 15.96 -0.75
C SER A 240 -25.74 16.88 -1.53
N ASP A 241 -25.19 17.64 -2.47
CA ASP A 241 -25.97 18.50 -3.38
C ASP A 241 -26.73 17.68 -4.46
N ASP A 242 -26.51 16.37 -4.51
CA ASP A 242 -27.09 15.41 -5.47
C ASP A 242 -28.46 14.83 -5.02
#